data_AF-V4NGK0-F1
#
_entry.id   AF-V4NGK0-F1
#
_cell.length_a   1.000
_cell.length_b   1.000
_cell.length_c   1.000
_cell.angle_alpha   90.00
_cell.angle_beta   90.00
_cell.angle_gamma   90.00
#
_symmetry.space_group_name_H-M   'P 1'
#
loop_
_entity.id
_entity.type
_entity.pdbx_description
1 polymer ?
#
loop_
_entity_poly.entity_id
_entity_poly.type
_entity_poly.pdbx_seq_one_letter_code
_entity_poly.pdbx_strand_id
1 'polypeptide(L)'
;MQKIVRPLRPTLFAATLLISAGLAGHALAECEEAEEATAGKAVATAAAAKVATAVAVTGKQMIDVTECSLNGGGVLVIFKYNVLGADGLYWIQGSAKVKGAAVIDMKVLQMSPNLSAASAAKGVKLASN
;
A
#
# COMPACT_ATOMS: atom_id res chain seq x y z
N MET A 1 -54.88 20.44 33.17
CA MET A 1 -55.53 19.48 32.25
C MET A 1 -55.38 19.99 30.82
N GLN A 2 -54.80 19.18 29.91
CA GLN A 2 -54.94 19.18 28.43
C GLN A 2 -54.58 20.48 27.65
N LYS A 3 -53.89 20.49 26.50
CA LYS A 3 -53.53 19.48 25.49
C LYS A 3 -52.28 20.00 24.74
N ILE A 4 -51.26 19.16 24.60
CA ILE A 4 -50.13 19.36 23.69
C ILE A 4 -50.61 18.98 22.28
N VAL A 5 -50.60 19.92 21.35
CA VAL A 5 -50.87 19.68 19.92
C VAL A 5 -49.55 19.83 19.16
N ARG A 6 -48.98 18.70 18.72
CA ARG A 6 -47.83 18.65 17.80
C ARG A 6 -48.33 18.81 16.37
N PRO A 7 -47.75 19.69 15.54
CA PRO A 7 -47.94 19.61 14.10
C PRO A 7 -46.92 18.66 13.46
N LEU A 8 -47.41 17.54 12.92
CA LEU A 8 -46.73 16.72 11.90
C LEU A 8 -46.48 17.61 10.66
N ARG A 9 -45.24 17.64 10.16
CA ARG A 9 -44.93 18.16 8.82
C ARG A 9 -44.58 17.02 7.87
N PRO A 10 -45.04 17.07 6.61
CA PRO A 10 -45.08 15.93 5.70
C PRO A 10 -43.78 15.76 4.92
N THR A 11 -43.49 14.49 4.62
CA THR A 11 -42.59 13.95 3.61
C THR A 11 -42.70 14.66 2.26
N LEU A 12 -41.57 15.17 1.76
CA LEU A 12 -41.31 15.46 0.34
C LEU A 12 -39.81 15.73 0.16
N PHE A 13 -39.04 14.70 -0.20
CA PHE A 13 -37.78 14.89 -0.91
C PHE A 13 -37.83 14.06 -2.19
N ALA A 14 -38.06 14.78 -3.27
CA ALA A 14 -38.08 14.30 -4.63
C ALA A 14 -36.66 13.88 -5.06
N ALA A 15 -36.61 12.77 -5.78
CA ALA A 15 -35.44 12.31 -6.50
C ALA A 15 -35.38 12.98 -7.89
N THR A 16 -34.23 13.53 -8.27
CA THR A 16 -33.77 13.52 -9.67
C THR A 16 -32.25 13.72 -9.75
N LEU A 17 -31.55 12.73 -10.33
CA LEU A 17 -30.18 12.80 -10.83
C LEU A 17 -30.07 13.83 -11.96
N LEU A 18 -28.95 14.54 -12.05
CA LEU A 18 -28.35 14.94 -13.33
C LEU A 18 -26.82 14.99 -13.22
N ILE A 19 -26.22 14.19 -14.09
CA ILE A 19 -24.81 13.88 -14.24
C ILE A 19 -24.09 15.09 -14.85
N SER A 20 -23.07 15.60 -14.16
CA SER A 20 -22.06 16.46 -14.77
C SER A 20 -20.79 15.62 -14.95
N ALA A 21 -20.72 14.93 -16.09
CA ALA A 21 -19.53 14.27 -16.58
C ALA A 21 -18.51 15.35 -16.96
N GLY A 22 -17.72 15.79 -15.97
CA GLY A 22 -16.48 16.50 -16.19
C GLY A 22 -15.44 15.50 -16.69
N LEU A 23 -15.07 15.65 -17.95
CA LEU A 23 -13.99 14.94 -18.61
C LEU A 23 -12.65 15.34 -17.96
N ALA A 24 -12.33 14.80 -16.78
CA ALA A 24 -10.99 14.90 -16.23
C ALA A 24 -10.11 13.94 -17.03
N GLY A 25 -9.00 14.47 -17.57
CA GLY A 25 -8.01 13.70 -18.28
C GLY A 25 -7.66 12.44 -17.50
N HIS A 26 -7.46 11.33 -18.21
CA HIS A 26 -6.92 10.11 -17.62
C HIS A 26 -5.44 10.36 -17.31
N ALA A 27 -5.17 11.23 -16.35
CA ALA A 27 -3.96 11.16 -15.55
C ALA A 27 -4.20 9.97 -14.62
N LEU A 28 -3.27 9.03 -14.60
CA LEU A 28 -3.22 7.98 -13.58
C LEU A 28 -3.45 8.67 -12.24
N ALA A 29 -4.55 8.36 -11.55
CA ALA A 29 -4.83 8.98 -10.27
C ALA A 29 -3.69 8.60 -9.33
N GLU A 30 -2.85 9.57 -9.02
CA GLU A 30 -1.83 9.46 -7.98
C GLU A 30 -2.55 9.19 -6.66
N CYS A 31 -1.90 8.45 -5.77
CA CYS A 31 -2.47 8.19 -4.46
C CYS A 31 -2.67 9.50 -3.69
N GLU A 32 -3.82 9.64 -3.03
CA GLU A 32 -3.98 10.62 -1.97
C GLU A 32 -3.08 10.22 -0.78
N GLU A 33 -2.70 11.19 0.06
CA GLU A 33 -1.74 10.97 1.15
C GLU A 33 -2.16 9.84 2.12
N ALA A 34 -3.47 9.70 2.36
CA ALA A 34 -4.01 8.66 3.25
C ALA A 34 -3.87 7.24 2.63
N GLU A 35 -4.12 7.12 1.34
CA GLU A 35 -3.97 5.92 0.53
C GLU A 35 -2.50 5.52 0.45
N GLU A 36 -1.61 6.49 0.20
CA GLU A 36 -0.16 6.25 0.16
C GLU A 36 0.36 5.80 1.52
N ALA A 37 -0.07 6.43 2.62
CA ALA A 37 0.32 6.02 3.97
C ALA A 37 -0.17 4.59 4.30
N THR A 38 -1.41 4.27 3.92
CA THR A 38 -2.01 2.94 4.15
C THR A 38 -1.30 1.87 3.31
N ALA A 39 -1.10 2.14 2.03
CA ALA A 39 -0.43 1.24 1.10
C ALA A 39 1.05 1.08 1.49
N GLY A 40 1.76 2.16 1.79
CA GLY A 40 3.14 2.16 2.26
C GLY A 40 3.31 1.34 3.53
N LYS A 41 2.42 1.46 4.52
CA LYS A 41 2.47 0.62 5.73
C LYS A 41 2.24 -0.86 5.42
N ALA A 42 1.27 -1.18 4.56
CA ALA A 42 1.00 -2.56 4.15
C ALA A 42 2.21 -3.17 3.42
N VAL A 43 2.81 -2.41 2.50
CA VAL A 43 4.00 -2.80 1.74
C VAL A 43 5.21 -2.95 2.67
N ALA A 44 5.44 -2.04 3.61
CA ALA A 44 6.52 -2.15 4.59
C ALA A 44 6.40 -3.44 5.42
N THR A 45 5.19 -3.77 5.86
CA THR A 45 4.93 -4.98 6.65
C THR A 45 5.21 -6.23 5.82
N ALA A 46 4.74 -6.28 4.57
CA ALA A 46 4.96 -7.40 3.67
C ALA A 46 6.44 -7.55 3.26
N ALA A 47 7.12 -6.43 2.99
CA ALA A 47 8.55 -6.39 2.67
C ALA A 47 9.39 -6.87 3.85
N ALA A 48 9.10 -6.41 5.07
CA ALA A 48 9.76 -6.85 6.28
C ALA A 48 9.59 -8.37 6.48
N ALA A 49 8.38 -8.90 6.30
CA ALA A 49 8.10 -10.33 6.41
C ALA A 49 8.89 -11.16 5.37
N LYS A 50 9.02 -10.67 4.13
CA LYS A 50 9.84 -11.31 3.09
C LYS A 50 11.31 -11.32 3.49
N VAL A 51 11.87 -10.17 3.84
CA VAL A 51 13.29 -10.03 4.19
C VAL A 51 13.65 -10.83 5.45
N ALA A 52 12.73 -10.92 6.41
CA ALA A 52 12.90 -11.70 7.64
C ALA A 52 13.15 -13.20 7.40
N THR A 53 12.73 -13.74 6.25
CA THR A 53 13.02 -15.15 5.89
C THR A 53 14.50 -15.38 5.58
N ALA A 54 15.20 -14.37 5.08
CA ALA A 54 16.62 -14.43 4.75
C ALA A 54 17.50 -13.90 5.89
N VAL A 55 17.12 -12.79 6.53
CA VAL A 55 17.96 -12.10 7.52
C VAL A 55 17.17 -11.76 8.77
N ALA A 56 17.81 -11.87 9.93
CA ALA A 56 17.22 -11.39 11.17
C ALA A 56 17.24 -9.86 11.16
N VAL A 57 16.06 -9.24 11.20
CA VAL A 57 15.90 -7.80 11.28
C VAL A 57 16.11 -7.38 12.73
N THR A 58 17.17 -6.63 13.02
CA THR A 58 17.54 -6.22 14.39
C THR A 58 17.63 -4.71 14.58
N GLY A 59 17.61 -3.94 13.48
CA GLY A 59 17.78 -2.50 13.52
C GLY A 59 16.65 -1.71 12.86
N LYS A 60 16.97 -0.47 12.49
CA LYS A 60 16.04 0.47 11.85
C LYS A 60 15.53 -0.08 10.53
N GLN A 61 14.23 0.10 10.29
CA GLN A 61 13.54 -0.23 9.06
C GLN A 61 13.05 1.07 8.42
N MET A 62 13.18 1.19 7.11
CA MET A 62 12.69 2.34 6.35
C MET A 62 12.09 1.86 5.04
N ILE A 63 10.89 2.34 4.73
CA ILE A 63 10.32 2.21 3.40
C ILE A 63 10.35 3.58 2.72
N ASP A 64 10.77 3.58 1.48
CA ASP A 64 10.66 4.70 0.56
C ASP A 64 9.68 4.30 -0.54
N VAL A 65 8.58 5.03 -0.67
CA VAL A 65 7.61 4.84 -1.75
C VAL A 65 8.00 5.80 -2.86
N THR A 66 8.43 5.25 -3.99
CA THR A 66 8.92 6.03 -5.13
C THR A 66 7.80 6.34 -6.11
N GLU A 67 6.77 5.49 -6.17
CA GLU A 67 5.59 5.72 -7.00
C GLU A 67 4.37 5.08 -6.32
N CYS A 68 3.23 5.78 -6.36
CA CYS A 68 1.95 5.28 -5.91
C CYS A 68 0.86 5.67 -6.91
N SER A 69 0.25 4.69 -7.57
CA SER A 69 -0.77 4.91 -8.60
C SER A 69 -1.97 3.99 -8.47
N LEU A 70 -3.18 4.50 -8.75
CA LEU A 70 -4.38 3.68 -8.79
C LEU A 70 -4.39 2.81 -10.06
N ASN A 71 -4.50 1.48 -9.90
CA ASN A 71 -4.48 0.52 -10.99
C ASN A 71 -5.57 -0.56 -10.84
N GLY A 72 -6.64 -0.42 -11.64
CA GLY A 72 -7.61 -1.49 -11.91
C GLY A 72 -8.17 -2.17 -10.66
N GLY A 73 -8.64 -1.40 -9.69
CA GLY A 73 -9.24 -1.89 -8.44
C GLY A 73 -8.27 -2.14 -7.28
N GLY A 74 -7.07 -1.56 -7.34
CA GLY A 74 -6.10 -1.50 -6.25
C GLY A 74 -5.09 -0.37 -6.46
N VAL A 75 -4.12 -0.26 -5.56
CA VAL A 75 -3.01 0.68 -5.60
C VAL A 75 -1.75 -0.08 -6.02
N LEU A 76 -1.05 0.40 -7.03
CA LEU A 76 0.30 -0.06 -7.36
C LEU A 76 1.32 0.84 -6.66
N VAL A 77 2.26 0.22 -5.96
CA VAL A 77 3.32 0.91 -5.22
C VAL A 77 4.68 0.42 -5.71
N ILE A 78 5.53 1.33 -6.16
CA ILE A 78 6.96 1.06 -6.37
C ILE A 78 7.69 1.54 -5.11
N PHE A 79 8.52 0.67 -4.53
CA PHE A 79 9.13 0.96 -3.24
C PHE A 79 10.56 0.46 -3.13
N LYS A 80 11.30 1.08 -2.21
CA LYS A 80 12.57 0.58 -1.65
C LYS A 80 12.43 0.37 -0.15
N TYR A 81 12.58 -0.86 0.30
CA TYR A 81 12.62 -1.20 1.72
C TYR A 81 14.06 -1.43 2.15
N ASN A 82 14.50 -0.73 3.19
CA ASN A 82 15.84 -0.78 3.76
C ASN A 82 15.75 -1.25 5.21
N VAL A 83 16.68 -2.10 5.62
CA VAL A 83 16.75 -2.60 6.99
C VAL A 83 18.18 -2.88 7.41
N LEU A 84 18.48 -2.59 8.67
CA LEU A 84 19.72 -2.99 9.31
C LEU A 84 19.57 -4.36 9.99
N GLY A 85 20.48 -5.28 9.68
CA GLY A 85 20.64 -6.53 10.40
C GLY A 85 22.10 -6.76 10.81
N ALA A 86 22.43 -7.98 11.19
CA ALA A 86 23.73 -8.31 11.78
C ALA A 86 24.93 -8.00 10.86
N ASP A 87 24.83 -8.28 9.57
CA ASP A 87 25.93 -8.08 8.60
C ASP A 87 25.83 -6.73 7.87
N GLY A 88 25.00 -5.81 8.36
CA GLY A 88 24.89 -4.45 7.85
C GLY A 88 23.56 -4.14 7.16
N LEU A 89 23.62 -3.27 6.13
CA LEU A 89 22.43 -2.79 5.43
C LEU A 89 21.93 -3.81 4.40
N TYR A 90 20.67 -4.18 4.51
CA TYR A 90 19.93 -4.97 3.55
C TYR A 90 18.84 -4.10 2.92
N TRP A 91 18.58 -4.30 1.63
CA TRP A 91 17.49 -3.60 0.97
C TRP A 91 16.87 -4.46 -0.13
N ILE A 92 15.60 -4.22 -0.40
CA ILE A 92 14.89 -4.67 -1.59
C ILE A 92 14.25 -3.48 -2.29
N GLN A 93 14.21 -3.53 -3.61
CA GLN A 93 13.35 -2.69 -4.43
C GLN A 93 12.33 -3.59 -5.09
N GLY A 94 11.09 -3.13 -5.14
CA GLY A 94 9.99 -3.95 -5.62
C GLY A 94 8.80 -3.15 -6.07
N SER A 95 7.85 -3.89 -6.63
CA SER A 95 6.50 -3.41 -6.87
C SER A 95 5.52 -4.21 -6.02
N ALA A 96 4.47 -3.56 -5.53
CA ALA A 96 3.42 -4.21 -4.79
C ALA A 96 2.05 -3.70 -5.24
N LYS A 97 1.11 -4.62 -5.40
CA LYS A 97 -0.30 -4.29 -5.58
C LYS A 97 -1.00 -4.41 -4.24
N VAL A 98 -1.62 -3.33 -3.80
CA VAL A 98 -2.38 -3.22 -2.55
C VAL A 98 -3.86 -3.10 -2.90
N LYS A 99 -4.73 -3.79 -2.16
CA LYS A 99 -6.18 -3.65 -2.27
C LYS A 99 -6.76 -3.46 -0.88
N GLY A 100 -7.36 -2.29 -0.64
CA GLY A 100 -7.68 -1.87 0.73
C GLY A 100 -6.40 -1.74 1.56
N ALA A 101 -6.31 -2.46 2.68
CA ALA A 101 -5.14 -2.47 3.55
C ALA A 101 -4.22 -3.70 3.37
N ALA A 102 -4.44 -4.51 2.32
CA ALA A 102 -3.73 -5.77 2.11
C ALA A 102 -2.88 -5.75 0.83
N VAL A 103 -1.65 -6.26 0.92
CA VAL A 103 -0.80 -6.54 -0.24
C VAL A 103 -1.29 -7.83 -0.88
N ILE A 104 -1.78 -7.74 -2.12
CA ILE A 104 -2.29 -8.90 -2.88
C ILE A 104 -1.26 -9.48 -3.86
N ASP A 105 -0.29 -8.66 -4.27
CA ASP A 105 0.85 -9.09 -5.06
C ASP A 105 2.08 -8.29 -4.65
N MET A 106 3.25 -8.92 -4.58
CA MET A 106 4.51 -8.24 -4.31
C MET A 106 5.63 -8.94 -5.08
N LYS A 107 6.36 -8.15 -5.87
CA LYS A 107 7.50 -8.59 -6.65
C LYS A 107 8.74 -7.87 -6.19
N VAL A 108 9.76 -8.65 -5.82
CA VAL A 108 11.10 -8.12 -5.57
C VAL A 108 11.83 -8.05 -6.90
N LEU A 109 12.17 -6.84 -7.32
CA LEU A 109 12.85 -6.55 -8.59
C LEU A 109 14.37 -6.55 -8.41
N GLN A 110 14.83 -5.92 -7.32
CA GLN A 110 16.24 -5.85 -6.97
C GLN A 110 16.44 -6.04 -5.48
N MET A 111 17.64 -6.45 -5.09
CA MET A 111 18.03 -6.58 -3.70
C MET A 111 19.51 -6.24 -3.52
N SER A 112 19.89 -5.90 -2.28
CA SER A 112 21.28 -5.63 -1.96
C SER A 112 22.17 -6.86 -2.15
N PRO A 113 23.46 -6.69 -2.46
CA PRO A 113 24.42 -7.80 -2.51
C PRO A 113 24.45 -8.60 -1.21
N ASN A 114 24.39 -7.92 -0.05
CA ASN A 114 24.35 -8.56 1.27
C ASN A 114 23.10 -9.43 1.45
N LEU A 115 21.94 -8.95 0.98
CA LEU A 115 20.70 -9.70 1.09
C LEU A 115 20.68 -10.89 0.12
N SER A 116 21.22 -10.71 -1.08
CA SER A 116 21.39 -11.79 -2.05
C SER A 116 22.28 -12.90 -1.49
N ALA A 117 23.44 -12.55 -0.93
CA ALA A 117 24.35 -13.50 -0.29
C ALA A 117 23.69 -14.23 0.89
N ALA A 118 23.01 -13.51 1.77
CA ALA A 118 22.30 -14.11 2.91
C ALA A 118 21.14 -15.01 2.48
N SER A 119 20.40 -14.62 1.44
CA SER A 119 19.30 -15.41 0.87
C SER A 119 19.84 -16.71 0.26
N ALA A 120 20.93 -16.63 -0.51
CA ALA A 120 21.59 -17.79 -1.10
C ALA A 120 22.14 -18.75 -0.03
N ALA A 121 22.77 -18.22 1.02
CA ALA A 121 23.28 -19.02 2.14
C ALA A 121 22.18 -19.79 2.88
N LYS A 122 20.94 -19.26 2.89
CA LYS A 122 19.77 -19.93 3.49
C LYS A 122 18.92 -20.73 2.49
N GLY A 123 19.29 -20.75 1.21
CA GLY A 123 18.48 -21.37 0.16
C GLY A 123 17.12 -20.69 -0.07
N VAL A 124 16.98 -19.41 0.31
CA VAL A 124 15.76 -18.63 0.14
C VAL A 124 15.82 -17.86 -1.18
N LYS A 125 14.76 -17.95 -1.99
CA LYS A 125 14.62 -17.14 -3.21
C LYS A 125 13.65 -15.98 -2.97
N LEU A 126 14.19 -14.78 -2.78
CA LEU A 126 13.39 -13.56 -2.59
C LEU A 126 12.95 -12.91 -3.91
N ALA A 127 13.74 -13.05 -4.98
CA ALA A 127 13.40 -12.51 -6.29
C ALA A 127 12.31 -13.37 -6.96
N SER A 128 11.23 -12.72 -7.38
CA SER A 128 10.14 -13.32 -8.16
C SER A 128 10.24 -12.84 -9.59
N ASN A 129 11.28 -13.30 -10.29
CA ASN A 129 11.37 -13.26 -11.75
C ASN A 129 10.81 -14.56 -12.31
#